data_AF-A0AA96MF62-F1
#
_entry.id   AF-A0AA96MF62-F1
#
_cell.length_a   1.000
_cell.length_b   1.000
_cell.length_c   1.000
_cell.angle_alpha   90.00
_cell.angle_beta   90.00
_cell.angle_gamma   90.00
#
_symmetry.space_group_name_H-M   'P 1'
#
loop_
_entity.id
_entity.type
_entity.pdbx_description
1 polymer ?
#
loop_
_entity_poly.entity_id
_entity_poly.type
_entity_poly.pdbx_seq_one_letter_code
_entity_poly.pdbx_strand_id
1 'polypeptide(L)'
;MKKLASLTVAMGLMASIAATASAAEVTGTTTTANTDAVTVSETTYVEPFDTVITPEDIKPATPQIILTKLTAFHLAVGSLTPIGWLGAQTVDTTGVIQTDTWGNEWREVYTWLGKAWIKIPASAYVITP
;
A
#
# COMPACT_ATOMS: atom_id res chain seq x y z
N MET A 1 41.13 -32.45 11.41
CA MET A 1 41.20 -31.40 12.43
C MET A 1 39.92 -30.58 12.36
N LYS A 2 39.11 -30.59 13.42
CA LYS A 2 37.81 -29.92 13.50
C LYS A 2 38.02 -28.50 14.02
N LYS A 3 37.57 -27.47 13.31
CA LYS A 3 37.55 -26.09 13.82
C LYS A 3 36.11 -25.59 13.80
N LEU A 4 35.46 -25.66 14.96
CA LEU A 4 34.19 -25.02 15.25
C LEU A 4 34.50 -23.56 15.60
N ALA A 5 33.94 -22.62 14.85
CA ALA A 5 33.93 -21.21 15.22
C ALA A 5 32.52 -20.89 15.74
N SER A 6 32.44 -20.70 17.05
CA SER A 6 31.26 -20.19 17.77
C SER A 6 31.16 -18.68 17.55
N LEU A 7 30.02 -18.21 17.05
CA LEU A 7 29.64 -16.79 17.09
C LEU A 7 28.55 -16.63 18.17
N THR A 8 28.84 -15.78 19.14
CA THR A 8 28.07 -15.60 20.37
C THR A 8 27.58 -14.15 20.47
N VAL A 9 26.28 -13.99 20.80
CA VAL A 9 25.62 -12.83 21.47
C VAL A 9 25.39 -11.58 20.60
N ALA A 10 24.27 -10.83 20.66
CA ALA A 10 23.28 -10.63 21.74
C ALA A 10 21.84 -10.52 21.21
N MET A 11 20.89 -11.13 21.93
CA MET A 11 19.46 -10.79 21.83
C MET A 11 19.25 -9.45 22.54
N GLY A 12 19.14 -8.37 21.76
CA GLY A 12 18.77 -7.05 22.25
C GLY A 12 17.30 -7.04 22.67
N LEU A 13 17.09 -6.97 23.99
CA LEU A 13 15.80 -6.70 24.62
C LEU A 13 15.35 -5.28 24.20
N MET A 14 14.29 -5.17 23.40
CA MET A 14 13.58 -3.89 23.24
C MET A 14 12.11 -4.07 23.60
N ALA A 15 11.69 -3.22 24.53
CA ALA A 15 10.49 -3.33 25.34
C ALA A 15 9.20 -3.34 24.49
N SER A 16 8.34 -4.31 24.78
CA SER A 16 6.94 -4.31 24.37
C SER A 16 6.22 -3.12 25.02
N ILE A 17 5.81 -2.14 24.22
CA ILE A 17 4.85 -1.11 24.65
C ILE A 17 3.48 -1.77 24.64
N ALA A 18 3.07 -2.29 25.80
CA ALA A 18 1.69 -2.64 26.05
C ALA A 18 0.93 -1.33 26.37
N ALA A 19 0.25 -0.76 25.39
CA ALA A 19 -0.76 0.25 25.66
C ALA A 19 -1.97 -0.46 26.29
N THR A 20 -2.03 -0.54 27.61
CA THR A 20 -3.26 -0.92 28.30
C THR A 20 -4.18 0.28 28.31
N ALA A 21 -5.10 0.34 27.34
CA ALA A 21 -6.28 1.19 27.44
C ALA A 21 -7.26 0.53 28.42
N SER A 22 -7.10 0.78 29.71
CA SER A 22 -8.13 0.48 30.70
C SER A 22 -9.19 1.59 30.64
N ALA A 23 -10.21 1.41 29.79
CA ALA A 23 -11.45 2.16 29.91
C ALA A 23 -12.23 1.56 31.08
N ALA A 24 -12.37 2.35 32.15
CA ALA A 24 -13.23 2.01 33.28
C ALA A 24 -14.68 1.92 32.81
N GLU A 25 -15.37 0.85 33.19
CA GLU A 25 -16.80 0.69 32.95
C GLU A 25 -17.57 1.72 33.79
N VAL A 26 -18.26 2.65 33.12
CA VAL A 26 -19.21 3.55 33.80
C VAL A 26 -20.61 2.98 33.64
N THR A 27 -21.01 2.23 34.66
CA THR A 27 -22.40 1.85 34.93
C THR A 27 -23.13 3.05 35.55
N GLY A 28 -24.22 3.51 34.94
CA GLY A 28 -25.25 4.28 35.66
C GLY A 28 -25.68 5.59 35.00
N THR A 29 -26.88 5.55 34.42
CA THR A 29 -27.75 6.66 34.05
C THR A 29 -28.16 7.48 35.29
N THR A 30 -28.12 8.82 35.24
CA THR A 30 -29.27 9.73 35.44
C THR A 30 -28.86 11.21 35.49
N THR A 31 -29.76 12.01 34.92
CA THR A 31 -29.77 13.41 34.50
C THR A 31 -29.76 14.45 35.65
N THR A 32 -29.17 15.64 35.44
CA THR A 32 -29.84 16.99 35.58
C THR A 32 -28.88 18.19 35.32
N ALA A 33 -29.07 18.80 34.15
CA ALA A 33 -29.14 20.23 33.75
C ALA A 33 -28.01 21.28 33.93
N ASN A 34 -27.79 21.98 32.79
CA ASN A 34 -27.32 23.37 32.54
C ASN A 34 -25.81 23.66 32.68
N THR A 35 -25.09 24.30 31.75
CA THR A 35 -25.38 25.10 30.54
C THR A 35 -24.13 25.08 29.66
N ASP A 36 -24.23 24.64 28.40
CA ASP A 36 -23.47 25.16 27.24
C ASP A 36 -23.91 24.33 26.02
N ALA A 37 -24.40 25.00 25.00
CA ALA A 37 -24.99 24.37 23.83
C ALA A 37 -23.91 23.70 22.97
N VAL A 38 -23.60 22.44 23.26
CA VAL A 38 -23.01 21.52 22.28
C VAL A 38 -24.16 20.99 21.44
N THR A 39 -24.22 21.42 20.19
CA THR A 39 -25.10 20.78 19.19
C THR A 39 -24.51 19.41 18.90
N VAL A 40 -24.93 18.41 19.66
CA VAL A 40 -24.67 17.00 19.35
C VAL A 40 -25.61 16.63 18.20
N SER A 41 -25.12 16.74 16.97
CA SER A 41 -25.75 16.07 15.83
C SER A 41 -25.43 14.58 15.90
N GLU A 42 -26.13 13.87 16.79
CA GLU A 42 -26.26 12.42 16.73
C GLU A 42 -27.25 12.08 15.61
N THR A 43 -26.76 11.94 14.38
CA THR A 43 -27.53 11.24 13.33
C THR A 43 -27.26 9.75 13.46
N THR A 44 -28.04 9.07 14.30
CA THR A 44 -28.06 7.59 14.43
C THR A 44 -28.76 6.91 13.24
N TYR A 45 -29.09 7.67 12.20
CA TYR A 45 -29.74 7.17 10.99
C TYR A 45 -28.98 7.71 9.77
N VAL A 46 -28.20 6.85 9.13
CA VAL A 46 -27.77 7.07 7.74
C VAL A 46 -29.04 6.88 6.93
N GLU A 47 -29.49 7.89 6.19
CA GLU A 47 -30.60 7.67 5.25
C GLU A 47 -30.21 6.49 4.34
N PRO A 48 -31.13 5.55 4.05
CA PRO A 48 -30.79 4.32 3.30
C PRO A 48 -30.26 4.57 1.88
N PHE A 49 -30.16 5.83 1.45
CA PHE A 49 -29.67 6.28 0.15
C PHE A 49 -28.45 7.21 0.23
N ASP A 50 -27.95 7.55 1.42
CA ASP A 50 -26.69 8.28 1.52
C ASP A 50 -25.53 7.36 1.14
N THR A 51 -24.77 7.79 0.13
CA THR A 51 -23.60 7.05 -0.32
C THR A 51 -22.53 7.10 0.77
N VAL A 52 -22.23 5.95 1.37
CA VAL A 52 -21.16 5.78 2.37
C VAL A 52 -19.77 6.17 1.82
N ILE A 53 -19.62 6.17 0.49
CA ILE A 53 -18.41 6.59 -0.22
C ILE A 53 -18.70 7.96 -0.85
N THR A 54 -17.94 8.99 -0.48
CA THR A 54 -18.01 10.30 -1.13
C THR A 54 -17.01 10.38 -2.30
N PRO A 55 -17.15 11.33 -3.24
CA PRO A 55 -16.16 11.51 -4.32
C PRO A 55 -14.73 11.73 -3.81
N GLU A 56 -14.55 12.28 -2.61
CA GLU A 56 -13.25 12.46 -1.96
C GLU A 56 -12.60 11.14 -1.54
N ASP A 57 -13.40 10.09 -1.30
CA ASP A 57 -12.93 8.75 -0.97
C ASP A 57 -12.46 7.96 -2.22
N ILE A 58 -12.74 8.46 -3.42
CA ILE A 58 -12.39 7.83 -4.69
C ILE A 58 -11.03 8.34 -5.15
N LYS A 59 -10.03 7.44 -5.18
CA LYS A 59 -8.75 7.74 -5.82
C LYS A 59 -8.84 7.54 -7.33
N PRO A 60 -8.19 8.41 -8.14
CA PRO A 60 -8.07 8.18 -9.58
C PRO A 60 -7.49 6.79 -9.87
N ALA A 61 -8.07 6.11 -10.86
CA ALA A 61 -7.56 4.82 -11.29
C ALA A 61 -6.10 4.96 -11.74
N THR A 62 -5.23 4.08 -11.26
CA THR A 62 -3.86 4.00 -11.75
C THR A 62 -3.81 3.19 -13.04
N PRO A 63 -2.94 3.52 -14.01
CA PRO A 63 -2.80 2.75 -15.24
C PRO A 63 -2.44 1.29 -14.95
N GLN A 64 -2.95 0.38 -15.79
CA GLN A 64 -2.72 -1.06 -15.66
C GLN A 64 -1.93 -1.62 -16.85
N ILE A 65 -1.10 -2.62 -16.57
CA ILE A 65 -0.34 -3.36 -17.58
C ILE A 65 -0.77 -4.82 -17.54
N ILE A 66 -1.09 -5.38 -18.69
CA ILE A 66 -1.34 -6.81 -18.83
C ILE A 66 -0.03 -7.50 -19.24
N LEU A 67 0.51 -8.31 -18.34
CA LEU A 67 1.65 -9.18 -18.61
C LEU A 67 1.11 -10.51 -19.14
N THR A 68 1.38 -10.81 -20.40
CA THR A 68 0.93 -12.07 -21.04
C THR A 68 1.96 -13.19 -20.92
N LYS A 69 3.16 -12.87 -20.41
CA LYS A 69 4.30 -13.79 -20.30
C LYS A 69 5.19 -13.39 -19.12
N LEU A 70 6.12 -14.29 -18.79
CA LEU A 70 7.12 -14.06 -17.77
C LEU A 70 7.88 -12.76 -18.05
N THR A 71 7.82 -11.81 -17.11
CA THR A 71 8.33 -10.44 -17.29
C THR A 71 9.30 -10.10 -16.17
N ALA A 72 10.48 -9.63 -16.54
CA ALA A 72 11.52 -9.20 -15.61
C ALA A 72 11.19 -7.84 -14.96
N PHE A 73 11.52 -7.70 -13.68
CA PHE A 73 11.45 -6.41 -12.98
C PHE A 73 12.77 -6.05 -12.29
N HIS A 74 12.98 -4.75 -12.09
CA HIS A 74 14.27 -4.16 -11.72
C HIS A 74 14.11 -3.13 -10.59
N LEU A 75 15.13 -2.92 -9.76
CA LEU A 75 15.09 -1.88 -8.71
C LEU A 75 15.32 -0.47 -9.26
N ALA A 76 15.85 -0.35 -10.47
CA ALA A 76 16.16 0.92 -11.10
C ALA A 76 15.89 0.87 -12.61
N VAL A 77 15.51 2.03 -13.15
CA VAL A 77 15.40 2.27 -14.59
C VAL A 77 16.74 2.05 -15.27
N GLY A 78 16.75 1.36 -16.40
CA GLY A 78 17.97 1.09 -17.17
C GLY A 78 18.86 -0.02 -16.61
N SER A 79 18.48 -0.65 -15.48
CA SER A 79 19.21 -1.81 -14.98
C SER A 79 19.21 -2.95 -16.00
N LEU A 80 20.38 -3.56 -16.22
CA LEU A 80 20.52 -4.74 -17.06
C LEU A 80 20.28 -6.05 -16.27
N THR A 81 20.23 -5.97 -14.95
CA THR A 81 20.08 -7.13 -14.07
C THR A 81 18.70 -7.11 -13.43
N PRO A 82 17.84 -8.11 -13.72
CA PRO A 82 16.55 -8.24 -13.06
C PRO A 82 16.73 -8.74 -11.63
N ILE A 83 15.86 -8.28 -10.73
CA ILE A 83 15.82 -8.76 -9.35
C ILE A 83 14.79 -9.87 -9.12
N GLY A 84 13.94 -10.10 -10.12
CA GLY A 84 12.92 -11.14 -10.10
C GLY A 84 12.09 -11.14 -11.37
N TRP A 85 11.11 -12.03 -11.39
CA TRP A 85 10.21 -12.24 -12.51
C TRP A 85 8.76 -12.28 -12.04
N LEU A 86 7.89 -11.62 -12.78
CA LEU A 86 6.44 -11.73 -12.64
C LEU A 86 5.91 -12.71 -13.68
N GLY A 87 5.00 -13.58 -13.27
CA GLY A 87 4.23 -14.41 -14.20
C GLY A 87 3.26 -13.58 -15.05
N ALA A 88 2.50 -14.25 -15.91
CA ALA A 88 1.43 -13.60 -16.63
C ALA A 88 0.31 -13.16 -15.66
N GLN A 89 -0.01 -11.88 -15.63
CA GLN A 89 -1.00 -11.26 -14.75
C GLN A 89 -1.27 -9.81 -15.16
N THR A 90 -2.34 -9.22 -14.64
CA THR A 90 -2.56 -7.77 -14.71
C THR A 90 -1.92 -7.11 -13.49
N VAL A 91 -1.17 -6.02 -13.72
CA VAL A 91 -0.43 -5.30 -12.67
C VAL A 91 -0.83 -3.82 -12.70
N ASP A 92 -1.18 -3.28 -11.53
CA ASP A 92 -1.34 -1.84 -11.34
C ASP A 92 0.02 -1.13 -11.32
N THR A 93 0.12 -0.02 -12.03
CA THR A 93 1.29 0.86 -11.99
C THR A 93 1.14 1.93 -10.93
N THR A 94 2.23 2.57 -10.53
CA THR A 94 2.16 3.73 -9.62
C THR A 94 1.83 5.03 -10.34
N GLY A 95 1.68 4.99 -11.68
CA GLY A 95 1.54 6.16 -12.54
C GLY A 95 2.88 6.81 -12.92
N VAL A 96 4.00 6.40 -12.32
CA VAL A 96 5.33 6.92 -12.67
C VAL A 96 5.87 6.21 -13.91
N ILE A 97 6.24 7.00 -14.90
CA ILE A 97 6.76 6.54 -16.20
C ILE A 97 8.10 7.24 -16.46
N GLN A 98 9.10 6.50 -16.94
CA GLN A 98 10.32 7.06 -17.50
C GLN A 98 10.60 6.48 -18.88
N THR A 99 10.98 7.30 -19.84
CA THR A 99 11.30 6.85 -21.20
C THR A 99 12.81 6.74 -21.36
N ASP A 100 13.28 5.62 -21.91
CA ASP A 100 14.69 5.44 -22.25
C ASP A 100 15.05 6.06 -23.60
N THR A 101 16.36 6.17 -23.88
CA THR A 101 16.86 6.74 -25.14
C THR A 101 16.42 5.97 -26.39
N TRP A 102 15.97 4.72 -26.24
CA TRP A 102 15.47 3.88 -27.33
C TRP A 102 13.94 3.92 -27.45
N GLY A 103 13.26 4.81 -26.72
CA GLY A 103 11.81 4.97 -26.76
C GLY A 103 11.02 3.90 -26.00
N ASN A 104 11.67 3.05 -25.20
CA ASN A 104 10.95 2.14 -24.32
C ASN A 104 10.52 2.86 -23.05
N GLU A 105 9.38 2.47 -22.52
CA GLU A 105 8.89 2.99 -21.25
C GLU A 105 9.32 2.08 -20.10
N TRP A 106 9.68 2.70 -19.00
CA TRP A 106 9.86 2.06 -17.72
C TRP A 106 8.71 2.52 -16.84
N ARG A 107 7.91 1.57 -16.36
CA ARG A 107 6.79 1.86 -15.46
C ARG A 107 7.08 1.30 -14.09
N GLU A 108 6.87 2.13 -13.08
CA GLU A 108 6.97 1.72 -11.69
C GLU A 108 5.72 0.93 -11.29
N VAL A 109 5.93 -0.21 -10.63
CA VAL A 109 4.91 -1.13 -10.16
C VAL A 109 5.17 -1.52 -8.72
N TYR A 110 4.13 -1.97 -8.03
CA TYR A 110 4.26 -2.59 -6.71
C TYR A 110 4.48 -4.10 -6.84
N THR A 111 5.47 -4.61 -6.13
CA THR A 111 5.80 -6.03 -6.02
C THR A 111 5.85 -6.44 -4.55
N TRP A 112 6.00 -7.74 -4.27
CA TRP A 112 6.22 -8.22 -2.90
C TRP A 112 7.55 -7.71 -2.29
N LEU A 113 8.46 -7.17 -3.11
CA LEU A 113 9.71 -6.54 -2.68
C LEU A 113 9.60 -5.01 -2.56
N GLY A 114 8.41 -4.45 -2.76
CA GLY A 114 8.18 -3.02 -2.83
C GLY A 114 8.16 -2.49 -4.27
N LYS A 115 8.59 -1.23 -4.45
CA LYS A 115 8.59 -0.56 -5.75
C LYS A 115 9.65 -1.14 -6.67
N ALA A 116 9.25 -1.46 -7.89
CA ALA A 116 10.14 -1.93 -8.93
C ALA A 116 9.74 -1.36 -10.29
N TRP A 117 10.61 -1.56 -11.27
CA TRP A 117 10.45 -1.06 -12.62
C TRP A 117 10.36 -2.21 -13.62
N ILE A 118 9.36 -2.14 -14.48
CA ILE A 118 9.20 -3.03 -15.62
C ILE A 118 9.52 -2.24 -16.88
N LYS A 119 10.37 -2.84 -17.74
CA LYS A 119 10.65 -2.30 -19.07
C LYS A 119 9.56 -2.74 -20.03
N ILE A 120 8.93 -1.78 -20.67
CA ILE A 120 7.82 -1.93 -21.60
C ILE A 120 8.29 -1.46 -22.97
N PRO A 121 8.28 -2.33 -23.99
CA PRO A 121 8.56 -1.89 -25.34
C PRO A 121 7.48 -0.90 -25.80
N ALA A 122 7.83 0.06 -26.65
CA ALA A 122 6.90 1.05 -27.18
C ALA A 122 5.63 0.46 -27.84
N SER A 123 5.66 -0.83 -28.21
CA SER A 123 4.55 -1.57 -28.80
C SER A 123 3.63 -2.30 -27.81
N ALA A 124 3.81 -2.14 -26.50
CA ALA A 124 3.03 -2.89 -25.52
C ALA A 124 1.61 -2.36 -25.34
N TYR A 125 0.68 -3.26 -25.01
CA TYR A 125 -0.69 -2.90 -24.66
C TYR A 125 -0.74 -2.39 -23.21
N VAL A 126 -1.00 -1.10 -23.05
CA VAL A 126 -1.20 -0.44 -21.76
C VAL A 126 -2.65 0.00 -21.68
N ILE A 127 -3.32 -0.32 -20.57
CA ILE A 127 -4.67 0.18 -20.31
C ILE A 127 -4.52 1.49 -19.54
N THR A 128 -4.83 2.59 -20.23
CA THR A 128 -4.99 3.91 -19.61
C THR A 128 -6.47 4.08 -19.22
N PRO A 129 -6.75 4.52 -17.99
CA PRO A 129 -8.12 4.84 -17.56
C PRO A 129 -8.71 6.00 -18.36
#